data_AF-A0A3B8U537-F1
#
_entry.id   AF-A0A3B8U537-F1
#
_cell.length_a   1.000
_cell.length_b   1.000
_cell.length_c   1.000
_cell.angle_alpha   90.00
_cell.angle_beta   90.00
_cell.angle_gamma   90.00
#
_symmetry.space_group_name_H-M   'P 1'
#
loop_
_entity.id
_entity.type
_entity.pdbx_description
1 polymer ?
#
loop_
_entity_poly.entity_id
_entity_poly.type
_entity_poly.pdbx_seq_one_letter_code
_entity_poly.pdbx_strand_id
1 'polypeptide(L)'
;MSETREKLEEMGFRILDAVRTELLLSMRFMAPALNSLGFKMDLATSYAGTDAAYIRFNPGFLLQTYVERPRKMNRMYVHMLVHCLFRHMFTAKEREDPELWDLSCDIAAESVVDSMTYDVIARSHSSFRDYWYEKLEQEVTILTAEKIYAWFFGRARDYSVEEALRREFSVDDHSFWQRLEDEEDPDQTPQKKTPPGAPP
;
A
#
# COMPACT_ATOMS: atom_id res chain seq x y z
N MET A 1 16.94 26.05 -2.40
CA MET A 1 16.20 24.84 -2.84
C MET A 1 15.92 23.86 -1.70
N SER A 2 16.66 23.85 -0.57
CA SER A 2 16.36 22.92 0.54
C SER A 2 15.10 23.30 1.35
N GLU A 3 14.89 24.58 1.64
CA GLU A 3 13.75 25.01 2.48
C GLU A 3 12.37 24.65 1.91
N THR A 4 12.16 24.76 0.60
CA THR A 4 10.88 24.35 -0.03
C THR A 4 10.70 22.83 0.02
N ARG A 5 11.79 22.06 -0.15
CA ARG A 5 11.76 20.60 -0.10
C ARG A 5 11.44 20.11 1.32
N GLU A 6 12.11 20.67 2.32
CA GLU A 6 11.87 20.39 3.74
C GLU A 6 10.42 20.68 4.12
N LYS A 7 9.86 21.82 3.69
CA LYS A 7 8.45 22.16 3.94
C LYS A 7 7.47 21.16 3.33
N LEU A 8 7.74 20.66 2.11
CA LEU A 8 6.90 19.66 1.45
C LEU A 8 6.98 18.31 2.16
N GLU A 9 8.16 17.92 2.62
CA GLU A 9 8.38 16.69 3.37
C GLU A 9 7.67 16.73 4.73
N GLU A 10 7.89 17.80 5.51
CA GLU A 10 7.21 18.00 6.79
C GLU A 10 5.69 18.00 6.64
N MET A 11 5.16 18.64 5.59
CA MET A 11 3.73 18.62 5.30
C MET A 11 3.23 17.19 5.05
N GLY A 12 3.95 16.40 4.24
CA GLY A 12 3.61 15.01 3.98
C GLY A 12 3.63 14.15 5.25
N PHE A 13 4.64 14.33 6.10
CA PHE A 13 4.74 13.63 7.38
C PHE A 13 3.57 13.98 8.29
N ARG A 14 3.22 15.28 8.42
CA ARG A 14 2.08 15.71 9.24
C ARG A 14 0.75 15.13 8.73
N ILE A 15 0.56 15.04 7.42
CA ILE A 15 -0.64 14.42 6.83
C ILE A 15 -0.71 12.94 7.17
N LEU A 16 0.39 12.20 6.94
CA LEU A 16 0.42 10.76 7.20
C LEU A 16 0.33 10.44 8.71
N ASP A 17 0.89 11.26 9.59
CA ASP A 17 0.70 11.13 11.04
C ASP A 17 -0.74 11.41 11.46
N ALA A 18 -1.42 12.38 10.84
CA ALA A 18 -2.84 12.63 11.09
C ALA A 18 -3.71 11.43 10.68
N VAL A 19 -3.45 10.87 9.49
CA VAL A 19 -4.09 9.64 8.98
C VAL A 19 -3.84 8.46 9.92
N ARG A 20 -2.58 8.24 10.31
CA ARG A 20 -2.20 7.19 11.26
C ARG A 20 -2.93 7.37 12.59
N THR A 21 -3.02 8.60 13.10
CA THR A 21 -3.71 8.91 14.36
C THR A 21 -5.20 8.62 14.27
N GLU A 22 -5.88 9.02 13.19
CA GLU A 22 -7.31 8.72 12.98
C GLU A 22 -7.55 7.20 12.92
N LEU A 23 -6.71 6.48 12.16
CA LEU A 23 -6.76 5.02 12.07
C LEU A 23 -6.52 4.36 13.44
N LEU A 24 -5.56 4.85 14.24
CA LEU A 24 -5.28 4.32 15.58
C LEU A 24 -6.47 4.49 16.53
N LEU A 25 -7.20 5.61 16.43
CA LEU A 25 -8.39 5.86 17.25
C LEU A 25 -9.54 4.91 16.91
N SER A 26 -9.72 4.57 15.63
CA SER A 26 -10.78 3.66 15.18
C SER A 26 -10.39 2.18 15.24
N MET A 27 -9.13 1.84 14.97
CA MET A 27 -8.64 0.48 14.74
C MET A 27 -7.50 0.12 15.71
N ARG A 28 -7.67 0.41 17.01
CA ARG A 28 -6.63 0.30 18.05
C ARG A 28 -5.83 -1.01 18.06
N PHE A 29 -6.45 -2.14 17.69
CA PHE A 29 -5.79 -3.45 17.67
C PHE A 29 -4.76 -3.57 16.55
N MET A 30 -4.84 -2.72 15.52
CA MET A 30 -3.86 -2.62 14.44
C MET A 30 -2.68 -1.70 14.79
N ALA A 31 -2.58 -1.19 16.02
CA ALA A 31 -1.52 -0.25 16.39
C ALA A 31 -0.10 -0.71 16.06
N PRO A 32 0.30 -1.99 16.24
CA PRO A 32 1.62 -2.45 15.81
C PRO A 32 1.83 -2.31 14.30
N ALA A 33 0.83 -2.65 13.49
CA ALA A 33 0.90 -2.54 12.03
C ALA A 33 0.86 -1.08 11.56
N LEU A 34 0.00 -0.24 12.15
CA LEU A 34 -0.09 1.18 11.80
C LEU A 34 1.22 1.94 12.06
N ASN A 35 2.03 1.49 13.03
CA ASN A 35 3.33 2.07 13.33
C ASN A 35 4.52 1.35 12.67
N SER A 36 4.29 0.36 11.80
CA SER A 36 5.39 -0.44 11.24
C SER A 36 6.10 0.22 10.06
N LEU A 37 5.47 1.19 9.38
CA LEU A 37 6.02 1.87 8.21
C LEU A 37 6.49 3.29 8.57
N GLY A 38 7.74 3.59 8.22
CA GLY A 38 8.25 4.97 8.20
C GLY A 38 7.64 5.79 7.06
N PHE A 39 7.99 7.07 6.96
CA PHE A 39 7.57 7.93 5.86
C PHE A 39 8.79 8.44 5.10
N LYS A 40 8.73 8.44 3.77
CA LYS A 40 9.81 8.97 2.91
C LYS A 40 9.22 9.72 1.73
N MET A 41 9.55 11.00 1.58
CA MET A 41 9.13 11.75 0.41
C MET A 41 9.88 11.22 -0.83
N ASP A 42 9.15 10.88 -1.87
CA ASP A 42 9.70 10.36 -3.12
C ASP A 42 9.05 11.08 -4.32
N LEU A 43 9.85 11.89 -5.02
CA LEU A 43 9.40 12.68 -6.18
C LEU A 43 9.47 11.89 -7.49
N ALA A 44 9.97 10.65 -7.48
CA ALA A 44 9.96 9.78 -8.66
C ALA A 44 8.56 9.17 -8.91
N THR A 45 7.66 9.21 -7.93
CA THR A 45 6.26 8.86 -8.08
C THR A 45 5.38 10.11 -8.17
N SER A 46 4.23 9.98 -8.83
CA SER A 46 3.12 10.96 -8.79
C SER A 46 2.04 10.59 -7.76
N TYR A 47 2.26 9.51 -7.01
CA TYR A 47 1.27 8.90 -6.12
C TYR A 47 1.89 8.54 -4.76
N ALA A 48 1.34 7.58 -4.02
CA ALA A 48 1.97 6.99 -2.85
C ALA A 48 1.92 5.46 -2.90
N GLY A 49 2.92 4.81 -2.33
CA GLY A 49 3.04 3.34 -2.27
C GLY A 49 4.01 2.93 -1.18
N THR A 50 4.34 1.65 -1.11
CA THR A 50 5.22 1.12 -0.06
C THR A 50 6.30 0.17 -0.57
N ASP A 51 7.48 0.27 0.03
CA ASP A 51 8.60 -0.68 -0.11
C ASP A 51 8.73 -1.58 1.13
N ALA A 52 7.62 -1.84 1.84
CA ALA A 52 7.54 -2.60 3.09
C ALA A 52 8.29 -2.01 4.30
N ALA A 53 9.09 -0.96 4.13
CA ALA A 53 9.76 -0.24 5.21
C ALA A 53 9.20 1.18 5.38
N TYR A 54 8.89 1.85 4.27
CA TYR A 54 8.37 3.20 4.21
C TYR A 54 7.08 3.25 3.40
N ILE A 55 6.21 4.19 3.76
CA ILE A 55 5.26 4.79 2.82
C ILE A 55 6.04 5.85 2.05
N ARG A 56 6.23 5.60 0.76
CA ARG A 56 6.85 6.52 -0.19
C ARG A 56 5.78 7.33 -0.86
N PHE A 57 5.96 8.65 -0.90
CA PHE A 57 4.87 9.53 -1.31
C PHE A 57 5.34 10.74 -2.12
N ASN A 58 4.47 11.15 -3.04
CA ASN A 58 4.49 12.47 -3.62
C ASN A 58 3.71 13.47 -2.73
N PRO A 59 4.31 14.61 -2.32
CA PRO A 59 3.68 15.54 -1.39
C PRO A 59 2.45 16.24 -1.98
N GLY A 60 2.43 16.48 -3.30
CA GLY A 60 1.28 17.09 -3.99
C GLY A 60 0.08 16.15 -3.99
N PHE A 61 0.31 14.87 -4.28
CA PHE A 61 -0.72 13.84 -4.22
C PHE A 61 -1.32 13.68 -2.82
N LEU A 62 -0.46 13.62 -1.79
CA LEU A 62 -0.91 13.53 -0.39
C LEU A 62 -1.81 14.71 -0.02
N LEU A 63 -1.35 15.94 -0.28
CA LEU A 63 -2.09 17.15 0.06
C LEU A 63 -3.45 17.16 -0.62
N GLN A 64 -3.49 16.94 -1.93
CA GLN A 64 -4.73 16.95 -2.69
C GLN A 64 -5.69 15.89 -2.18
N THR A 65 -5.24 14.65 -2.03
CA THR A 65 -6.10 13.53 -1.63
C THR A 65 -6.58 13.68 -0.21
N TYR A 66 -5.75 14.15 0.71
CA TYR A 66 -6.13 14.36 2.12
C TYR A 66 -7.18 15.47 2.26
N VAL A 67 -7.05 16.57 1.52
CA VAL A 67 -8.02 17.68 1.56
C VAL A 67 -9.34 17.30 0.90
N GLU A 68 -9.30 16.65 -0.26
CA GLU A 68 -10.52 16.32 -1.01
C GLU A 68 -11.23 15.07 -0.48
N ARG A 69 -10.46 14.06 -0.06
CA ARG A 69 -10.94 12.70 0.21
C ARG A 69 -10.14 12.03 1.36
N PRO A 70 -10.21 12.55 2.60
CA PRO A 70 -9.42 12.02 3.73
C PRO A 70 -9.63 10.52 3.98
N ARG A 71 -10.87 10.01 3.83
CA ARG A 71 -11.15 8.56 3.93
C ARG A 71 -10.43 7.71 2.87
N LYS A 72 -10.20 8.26 1.66
CA LYS A 72 -9.41 7.58 0.63
C LYS A 72 -7.95 7.44 1.09
N MET A 73 -7.42 8.46 1.77
CA MET A 73 -6.08 8.41 2.34
C MET A 73 -5.96 7.34 3.43
N ASN A 74 -6.94 7.28 4.34
CA ASN A 74 -7.02 6.24 5.37
C ASN A 74 -7.05 4.84 4.77
N ARG A 75 -7.90 4.64 3.75
CA ARG A 75 -8.01 3.37 3.06
C ARG A 75 -6.70 2.96 2.38
N MET A 76 -6.03 3.90 1.70
CA MET A 76 -4.74 3.65 1.06
C MET A 76 -3.67 3.22 2.07
N TYR A 77 -3.63 3.84 3.25
CA TYR A 77 -2.73 3.42 4.32
C TYR A 77 -3.00 1.97 4.73
N VAL A 78 -4.26 1.62 4.99
CA VAL A 78 -4.63 0.25 5.38
C VAL A 78 -4.36 -0.75 4.26
N HIS A 79 -4.63 -0.38 3.01
CA HIS A 79 -4.35 -1.19 1.82
C HIS A 79 -2.86 -1.55 1.72
N MET A 80 -1.96 -0.57 1.85
CA MET A 80 -0.51 -0.81 1.88
C MET A 80 -0.09 -1.74 3.03
N LEU A 81 -0.71 -1.60 4.21
CA LEU A 81 -0.46 -2.52 5.33
C LEU A 81 -0.93 -3.94 5.03
N VAL A 82 -2.07 -4.11 4.37
CA VAL A 82 -2.57 -5.43 3.96
C VAL A 82 -1.60 -6.10 2.98
N HIS A 83 -1.06 -5.36 2.01
CA HIS A 83 0.03 -5.87 1.17
C HIS A 83 1.25 -6.33 1.95
N CYS A 84 1.67 -5.56 2.97
CA CYS A 84 2.77 -5.93 3.84
C CYS A 84 2.46 -7.19 4.66
N LEU A 85 1.26 -7.29 5.24
CA LEU A 85 0.81 -8.44 6.02
C LEU A 85 0.77 -9.72 5.18
N PHE A 86 0.31 -9.62 3.93
CA PHE A 86 0.28 -10.75 3.00
C PHE A 86 1.60 -10.96 2.26
N ARG A 87 2.60 -10.09 2.48
CA ARG A 87 3.94 -10.18 1.90
C ARG A 87 3.93 -10.22 0.36
N HIS A 88 2.93 -9.62 -0.28
CA HIS A 88 2.73 -9.66 -1.72
C HIS A 88 3.98 -9.20 -2.50
N MET A 89 4.56 -8.09 -2.05
CA MET A 89 5.73 -7.46 -2.67
C MET A 89 6.97 -8.36 -2.72
N PHE A 90 7.12 -9.33 -1.80
CA PHE A 90 8.31 -10.20 -1.73
C PHE A 90 8.28 -11.35 -2.75
N THR A 91 7.12 -11.62 -3.36
CA THR A 91 6.99 -12.66 -4.40
C THR A 91 6.72 -12.06 -5.79
N ALA A 92 6.59 -10.73 -5.88
CA ALA A 92 6.22 -10.05 -7.12
C ALA A 92 7.20 -10.30 -8.26
N LYS A 93 8.52 -10.27 -7.97
CA LYS A 93 9.58 -10.52 -8.96
C LYS A 93 9.61 -11.97 -9.48
N GLU A 94 9.05 -12.91 -8.73
CA GLU A 94 9.01 -14.33 -9.09
C GLU A 94 7.84 -14.64 -10.06
N ARG A 95 6.93 -13.69 -10.29
CA ARG A 95 5.76 -13.87 -11.14
C ARG A 95 6.12 -13.61 -12.60
N GLU A 96 5.59 -14.47 -13.47
CA GLU A 96 5.78 -14.36 -14.92
C GLU A 96 5.13 -13.09 -15.49
N ASP A 97 3.98 -12.69 -14.93
CA ASP A 97 3.28 -11.45 -15.29
C ASP A 97 3.13 -10.55 -14.04
N PRO A 98 4.06 -9.60 -13.82
CA PRO A 98 4.03 -8.70 -12.67
C PRO A 98 2.77 -7.82 -12.64
N GLU A 99 2.30 -7.31 -13.78
CA GLU A 99 1.11 -6.44 -13.80
C GLU A 99 -0.18 -7.20 -13.43
N LEU A 100 -0.25 -8.48 -13.78
CA LEU A 100 -1.36 -9.33 -13.37
C LEU A 100 -1.25 -9.71 -11.89
N TRP A 101 -0.02 -9.85 -11.36
CA TRP A 101 0.22 -10.07 -9.94
C TRP A 101 -0.24 -8.88 -9.11
N ASP A 102 0.16 -7.67 -9.50
CA ASP A 102 -0.25 -6.41 -8.90
C ASP A 102 -1.78 -6.30 -8.83
N LEU A 103 -2.47 -6.54 -9.95
CA LEU A 103 -3.93 -6.55 -10.00
C LEU A 103 -4.55 -7.61 -9.06
N SER A 104 -3.97 -8.81 -9.02
CA SER A 104 -4.48 -9.90 -8.16
C SER A 104 -4.29 -9.57 -6.68
N CYS A 105 -3.17 -8.93 -6.35
CA CYS A 105 -2.85 -8.44 -5.02
C CYS A 105 -3.84 -7.34 -4.57
N ASP A 106 -4.16 -6.41 -5.45
CA ASP A 106 -5.13 -5.35 -5.19
C ASP A 106 -6.52 -5.92 -4.90
N ILE A 107 -7.02 -6.82 -5.75
CA ILE A 107 -8.34 -7.45 -5.56
C ILE A 107 -8.39 -8.18 -4.20
N ALA A 108 -7.35 -8.96 -3.90
CA ALA A 108 -7.25 -9.69 -2.63
C ALA A 108 -7.20 -8.75 -1.43
N ALA A 109 -6.30 -7.76 -1.44
CA ALA A 109 -6.13 -6.81 -0.35
C ALA A 109 -7.42 -6.02 -0.11
N GLU A 110 -8.00 -5.50 -1.17
CA GLU A 110 -9.23 -4.72 -1.12
C GLU A 110 -10.43 -5.53 -0.66
N SER A 111 -10.52 -6.84 -0.99
CA SER A 111 -11.60 -7.71 -0.47
C SER A 111 -11.57 -7.79 1.06
N VAL A 112 -10.35 -7.81 1.63
CA VAL A 112 -10.16 -7.81 3.08
C VAL A 112 -10.49 -6.45 3.67
N VAL A 113 -10.05 -5.35 3.03
CA VAL A 113 -10.38 -3.99 3.49
C VAL A 113 -11.89 -3.73 3.46
N ASP A 114 -12.60 -4.20 2.43
CA ASP A 114 -14.06 -4.06 2.33
C ASP A 114 -14.83 -4.93 3.32
N SER A 115 -14.24 -6.02 3.80
CA SER A 115 -14.82 -6.80 4.90
C SER A 115 -14.73 -6.09 6.26
N MET A 116 -13.93 -5.03 6.37
CA MET A 116 -13.75 -4.30 7.62
C MET A 116 -14.86 -3.26 7.83
N THR A 117 -15.51 -3.30 9.00
CA THR A 117 -16.67 -2.44 9.32
C THR A 117 -16.28 -1.11 10.00
N TYR A 118 -15.21 -0.45 9.53
CA TYR A 118 -14.75 0.83 10.09
C TYR A 118 -15.09 2.02 9.16
N ASP A 119 -15.84 2.99 9.68
CA ASP A 119 -16.28 4.18 8.93
C ASP A 119 -15.13 5.00 8.33
N VAL A 120 -13.97 5.00 8.98
CA VAL A 120 -12.78 5.77 8.56
C VAL A 120 -12.15 5.27 7.26
N ILE A 121 -12.44 4.04 6.84
CA ILE A 121 -11.99 3.42 5.58
C ILE A 121 -13.14 2.99 4.67
N ALA A 122 -14.39 3.25 5.09
CA ALA A 122 -15.57 2.85 4.37
C ALA A 122 -15.69 3.58 3.02
N ARG A 123 -16.15 2.85 2.00
CA ARG A 123 -16.49 3.36 0.68
C ARG A 123 -17.80 2.73 0.19
N SER A 124 -18.49 3.39 -0.74
CA SER A 124 -19.54 2.74 -1.51
C SER A 124 -18.92 1.75 -2.51
N HIS A 125 -19.43 0.53 -2.54
CA HIS A 125 -19.05 -0.44 -3.57
C HIS A 125 -19.75 -0.12 -4.88
N SER A 126 -19.03 -0.32 -5.99
CA SER A 126 -19.64 -0.30 -7.31
C SER A 126 -20.26 -1.67 -7.59
N SER A 127 -21.33 -1.71 -8.40
CA SER A 127 -21.90 -2.98 -8.85
C SER A 127 -20.89 -3.83 -9.63
N PHE A 128 -19.93 -3.19 -10.29
CA PHE A 128 -18.81 -3.86 -10.96
C PHE A 128 -17.93 -4.61 -9.97
N ARG A 129 -17.59 -3.97 -8.85
CA ARG A 129 -16.79 -4.57 -7.79
C ARG A 129 -17.48 -5.76 -7.15
N ASP A 130 -18.74 -5.59 -6.75
CA ASP A 130 -19.52 -6.66 -6.10
C ASP A 130 -19.67 -7.87 -7.04
N TYR A 131 -19.94 -7.62 -8.33
CA TYR A 131 -19.97 -8.67 -9.35
C TYR A 131 -18.66 -9.46 -9.42
N TRP A 132 -17.52 -8.78 -9.39
CA TRP A 132 -16.21 -9.43 -9.50
C TRP A 132 -15.82 -10.20 -8.25
N TYR A 133 -16.19 -9.71 -7.06
CA TYR A 133 -16.04 -10.49 -5.83
C TYR A 133 -16.86 -11.78 -5.91
N GLU A 134 -18.16 -11.70 -6.20
CA GLU A 134 -19.02 -12.88 -6.31
C GLU A 134 -18.49 -13.89 -7.34
N LYS A 135 -18.10 -13.40 -8.52
CA LYS A 135 -17.58 -14.24 -9.60
C LYS A 135 -16.30 -14.98 -9.20
N LEU A 136 -15.33 -14.27 -8.61
CA LEU A 136 -14.07 -14.88 -8.21
C LEU A 136 -14.26 -15.83 -7.03
N GLU A 137 -15.09 -15.48 -6.04
CA GLU A 137 -15.39 -16.34 -4.90
C GLU A 137 -16.04 -17.66 -5.31
N GLN A 138 -16.94 -17.65 -6.29
CA GLN A 138 -17.54 -18.87 -6.85
C GLN A 138 -16.51 -19.80 -7.50
N GLU A 139 -15.45 -19.23 -8.08
CA GLU A 139 -14.46 -19.98 -8.85
C GLU A 139 -13.24 -20.42 -8.03
N VAL A 140 -12.80 -19.61 -7.06
CA VAL A 140 -11.59 -19.88 -6.26
C VAL A 140 -11.82 -20.08 -4.76
N THR A 141 -13.07 -19.91 -4.29
CA THR A 141 -13.55 -20.04 -2.91
C THR A 141 -13.02 -18.99 -1.93
N ILE A 142 -11.73 -18.64 -2.01
CA ILE A 142 -11.07 -17.66 -1.13
C ILE A 142 -10.22 -16.75 -2.02
N LEU A 143 -10.41 -15.44 -1.87
CA LEU A 143 -9.76 -14.39 -2.66
C LEU A 143 -8.32 -14.13 -2.19
N THR A 144 -7.42 -15.10 -2.37
CA THR A 144 -5.97 -14.87 -2.21
C THR A 144 -5.36 -14.41 -3.53
N ALA A 145 -4.29 -13.62 -3.46
CA ALA A 145 -3.59 -13.12 -4.64
C ALA A 145 -3.13 -14.27 -5.57
N GLU A 146 -2.62 -15.37 -5.01
CA GLU A 146 -2.16 -16.54 -5.78
C GLU A 146 -3.30 -17.22 -6.54
N LYS A 147 -4.45 -17.37 -5.88
CA LYS A 147 -5.62 -18.01 -6.49
C LYS A 147 -6.22 -17.14 -7.59
N ILE A 148 -6.34 -15.84 -7.35
CA ILE A 148 -6.83 -14.88 -8.34
C ILE A 148 -5.86 -14.82 -9.52
N TYR A 149 -4.55 -14.75 -9.24
CA TYR A 149 -3.51 -14.76 -10.27
C TYR A 149 -3.59 -16.02 -11.13
N ALA A 150 -3.63 -17.21 -10.51
CA ALA A 150 -3.77 -18.47 -11.23
C ALA A 150 -5.08 -18.54 -12.04
N TRP A 151 -6.16 -17.94 -11.53
CA TRP A 151 -7.45 -17.88 -12.23
C TRP A 151 -7.36 -17.07 -13.52
N PHE A 152 -6.76 -15.88 -13.50
CA PHE A 152 -6.56 -15.07 -14.69
C PHE A 152 -5.52 -15.69 -15.63
N PHE A 153 -4.38 -16.13 -15.09
CA PHE A 153 -3.26 -16.65 -15.86
C PHE A 153 -3.60 -17.92 -16.64
N GLY A 154 -4.47 -18.77 -16.09
CA GLY A 154 -4.94 -19.99 -16.76
C GLY A 154 -6.02 -19.77 -17.83
N ARG A 155 -6.40 -18.53 -18.13
CA ARG A 155 -7.51 -18.19 -19.04
C ARG A 155 -7.05 -17.27 -20.17
N ALA A 156 -7.85 -17.20 -21.23
CA ALA A 156 -7.62 -16.23 -22.30
C ALA A 156 -7.71 -14.81 -21.73
N ARG A 157 -6.70 -13.98 -22.00
CA ARG A 157 -6.64 -12.62 -21.47
C ARG A 157 -7.65 -11.71 -22.13
N ASP A 158 -8.33 -10.94 -21.29
CA ASP A 158 -9.16 -9.81 -21.69
C ASP A 158 -8.57 -8.54 -21.07
N TYR A 159 -7.66 -7.92 -21.80
CA TYR A 159 -6.96 -6.70 -21.36
C TYR A 159 -7.92 -5.54 -21.06
N SER A 160 -9.10 -5.50 -21.69
CA SER A 160 -10.09 -4.46 -21.44
C SER A 160 -10.74 -4.61 -20.07
N VAL A 161 -11.02 -5.85 -19.69
CA VAL A 161 -11.53 -6.22 -18.36
C VAL A 161 -10.45 -5.99 -17.31
N GLU A 162 -9.21 -6.42 -17.56
CA GLU A 162 -8.11 -6.20 -16.63
C GLU A 162 -7.88 -4.71 -16.35
N GLU A 163 -7.93 -3.85 -17.36
CA GLU A 163 -7.81 -2.41 -17.19
C GLU A 163 -8.98 -1.81 -16.38
N ALA A 164 -10.20 -2.28 -16.63
CA ALA A 164 -11.36 -1.86 -15.82
C ALA A 164 -11.21 -2.29 -14.35
N LEU A 165 -10.66 -3.48 -14.11
CA LEU A 165 -10.35 -3.96 -12.77
C LEU A 165 -9.23 -3.13 -12.11
N ARG A 166 -8.13 -2.83 -12.81
CA ARG A 166 -7.06 -1.97 -12.28
C ARG A 166 -7.61 -0.61 -11.83
N ARG A 167 -8.49 0.00 -12.62
CA ARG A 167 -9.13 1.28 -12.25
C ARG A 167 -10.02 1.18 -11.00
N GLU A 168 -10.64 0.03 -10.76
CA GLU A 168 -11.53 -0.19 -9.62
C GLU A 168 -10.77 -0.52 -8.33
N PHE A 169 -9.67 -1.28 -8.46
CA PHE A 169 -8.98 -1.92 -7.33
C PHE A 169 -7.61 -1.31 -6.98
N SER A 170 -6.96 -0.59 -7.91
CA SER A 170 -5.66 0.03 -7.62
C SER A 170 -5.79 1.20 -6.66
N VAL A 171 -5.06 1.12 -5.54
CA VAL A 171 -5.16 2.08 -4.45
C VAL A 171 -3.81 2.73 -4.12
N ASP A 172 -2.67 2.10 -4.40
CA ASP A 172 -1.30 2.57 -4.18
C ASP A 172 -0.39 2.32 -5.42
N ASP A 173 0.88 2.76 -5.35
CA ASP A 173 1.88 2.60 -6.41
C ASP A 173 2.81 1.40 -6.12
N HIS A 174 2.67 0.32 -6.90
CA HIS A 174 3.47 -0.91 -6.74
C HIS A 174 4.87 -0.84 -7.33
N SER A 175 5.26 0.24 -8.01
CA SER A 175 6.61 0.36 -8.61
C SER A 175 7.74 0.28 -7.57
N PHE A 176 7.43 0.48 -6.29
CA PHE A 176 8.36 0.32 -5.18
C PHE A 176 8.68 -1.13 -4.83
N TRP A 177 7.85 -2.11 -5.20
CA TRP A 177 8.11 -3.52 -4.92
C TRP A 177 9.33 -4.05 -5.67
N GLN A 178 9.60 -3.47 -6.85
CA GLN A 178 10.78 -3.80 -7.64
C GLN A 178 12.09 -3.33 -6.94
N ARG A 179 12.01 -2.31 -6.08
CA ARG A 179 13.16 -1.68 -5.41
C ARG A 179 13.58 -2.38 -4.11
N LEU A 180 12.88 -3.43 -3.68
CA LEU A 180 13.14 -4.13 -2.41
C LEU A 180 14.53 -4.77 -2.30
N GLU A 181 15.16 -5.08 -3.42
CA GLU A 181 16.50 -5.69 -3.46
C GLU A 181 17.58 -4.72 -3.92
N ASP A 182 17.19 -3.56 -4.47
CA ASP A 182 18.07 -2.58 -5.07
C ASP A 182 18.19 -1.35 -4.16
N GLU A 183 18.74 -1.49 -2.96
CA GLU A 183 19.32 -0.36 -2.20
C GLU A 183 20.03 -0.87 -0.92
N GLU A 184 21.36 -1.04 -0.98
CA GLU A 184 22.18 -0.59 0.15
C GLU A 184 21.93 0.91 0.27
N ASP A 185 21.10 1.31 1.24
CA ASP A 185 20.78 2.70 1.50
C ASP A 185 22.07 3.50 1.75
N PRO A 186 22.45 4.47 0.87
CA PRO A 186 23.66 5.26 1.05
C PRO A 186 23.63 6.14 2.30
N ASP A 187 22.45 6.33 2.91
CA ASP A 187 22.24 7.17 4.08
C ASP A 187 22.30 6.39 5.42
N GLN A 188 22.52 5.07 5.36
CA GLN A 188 22.87 4.29 6.55
C GLN A 188 24.33 4.54 6.94
N THR A 189 24.59 5.68 7.59
CA THR A 189 25.82 5.81 8.38
C THR A 189 25.79 4.78 9.52
N PRO A 190 26.79 3.88 9.65
CA PRO A 190 26.83 2.95 10.75
C PRO A 190 27.02 3.75 12.04
N GLN A 191 26.00 3.80 12.89
CA GLN A 191 26.19 4.24 14.26
C GLN A 191 27.21 3.30 14.91
N LYS A 192 28.42 3.80 15.12
CA LYS A 192 29.43 3.13 15.94
C LYS A 192 28.81 2.84 17.31
N LYS A 193 28.60 1.56 17.60
CA LYS A 193 28.33 1.09 18.96
C LYS A 193 29.56 1.43 19.82
N THR A 194 29.49 2.52 20.56
CA THR A 194 30.43 2.80 21.66
C THR A 194 30.13 1.79 22.77
N PRO A 195 31.11 0.99 23.25
CA PRO A 195 30.87 0.09 24.37
C PRO A 195 30.60 0.90 25.65
N PRO A 196 29.67 0.47 26.52
CA PRO A 196 29.43 1.14 27.79
C PRO A 196 30.65 0.98 28.71
N GLY A 197 31.08 2.09 29.30
CA GLY A 197 32.21 2.17 30.22
C GLY A 197 32.04 1.33 31.48
N ALA A 198 33.16 0.78 31.94
CA ALA A 198 33.27 0.15 33.26
C ALA A 198 33.43 1.24 34.34
N PRO A 199 32.71 1.16 35.48
CA PRO A 199 32.95 2.01 36.65
C PRO A 199 34.14 1.49 37.50
N PRO A 200 34.68 2.33 38.43
CA PRO A 200 36.01 2.18 39.02
C PRO A 200 36.20 0.98 39.94
#